data_AF-A0A527UUZ1-F1
#
_entry.id   AF-A0A527UUZ1-F1
#
_cell.length_a   1.000
_cell.length_b   1.000
_cell.length_c   1.000
_cell.angle_alpha   90.00
_cell.angle_beta   90.00
_cell.angle_gamma   90.00
#
_symmetry.space_group_name_H-M   'P 1'
#
loop_
_entity.id
_entity.type
_entity.pdbx_description
1 polymer ?
#
loop_
_entity_poly.entity_id
_entity_poly.type
_entity_poly.pdbx_seq_one_letter_code
_entity_poly.pdbx_strand_id
1 'polypeptide(L)'
;WTLAEAGLKATVALVILLAAGRLLLRPLYRVIAGTGNAELFIAATLLVVLGTAWGTALAGLPMALGAFLAGLMLAGTEYRHQIEADIRPVRGVLLGLFFISIGMLVDVGVVLPLLHWILLVAVALIAVKALLILGLC
;
A
#
# COMPACT_ATOMS: atom_id res chain seq x y z
N TRP A 1 27.06 -11.16 -8.55
CA TRP A 1 26.91 -11.83 -7.25
C TRP A 1 26.03 -11.07 -6.23
N THR A 2 25.63 -9.81 -6.46
CA THR A 2 24.82 -9.01 -5.51
C THR A 2 23.30 -9.23 -5.57
N LEU A 3 22.75 -9.62 -6.73
CA LEU A 3 21.30 -9.81 -6.92
C LEU A 3 20.73 -10.99 -6.12
N ALA A 4 21.50 -12.09 -6.00
CA ALA A 4 21.07 -13.28 -5.27
C ALA A 4 20.99 -13.01 -3.76
N GLU A 5 21.96 -12.27 -3.20
CA GLU A 5 21.95 -11.89 -1.78
C GLU A 5 20.85 -10.88 -1.45
N ALA A 6 20.61 -9.92 -2.34
CA ALA A 6 19.51 -8.97 -2.19
C ALA A 6 18.15 -9.68 -2.24
N GLY A 7 17.97 -10.61 -3.19
CA GLY A 7 16.78 -11.44 -3.29
C GLY A 7 16.57 -12.29 -2.04
N LEU A 8 17.61 -12.92 -1.52
CA LEU A 8 17.52 -13.74 -0.31
C LEU A 8 17.15 -12.91 0.92
N LYS A 9 17.76 -11.73 1.12
CA LYS A 9 17.40 -10.81 2.20
C LYS A 9 15.95 -10.36 2.10
N ALA A 10 15.48 -10.02 0.89
CA ALA A 10 14.11 -9.64 0.64
C ALA A 10 13.14 -10.78 0.99
N THR A 11 13.39 -12.00 0.52
CA THR A 11 12.53 -13.16 0.81
C THR A 11 12.49 -13.48 2.30
N VAL A 12 13.64 -13.49 2.97
CA VAL A 12 13.72 -13.76 4.41
C VAL A 12 12.97 -12.68 5.21
N ALA A 13 13.18 -11.40 4.89
CA ALA A 13 12.47 -10.30 5.54
C ALA A 13 10.94 -10.42 5.33
N LEU A 14 10.49 -10.77 4.13
CA LEU A 14 9.08 -10.97 3.81
C LEU A 14 8.46 -12.09 4.65
N VAL A 15 9.14 -13.24 4.72
CA VAL A 15 8.68 -14.42 5.47
C VAL A 15 8.60 -14.09 6.96
N ILE A 16 9.61 -13.40 7.50
CA ILE A 16 9.62 -12.97 8.91
C ILE A 16 8.45 -12.02 9.18
N LEU A 17 8.23 -11.00 8.34
CA LEU A 17 7.11 -10.06 8.52
C LEU A 17 5.77 -10.79 8.47
N LEU A 18 5.57 -11.67 7.49
CA LEU A 18 4.33 -12.44 7.31
C LEU A 18 4.08 -13.38 8.50
N ALA A 19 5.12 -14.04 9.00
CA ALA A 19 5.01 -14.88 10.20
C ALA A 19 4.69 -14.03 11.43
N ALA A 20 5.42 -12.92 11.62
CA ALA A 20 5.27 -12.03 12.75
C ALA A 20 3.85 -11.48 12.83
N GLY A 21 3.32 -10.87 11.76
CA GLY A 21 1.97 -10.34 11.84
C GLY A 21 0.90 -11.45 11.86
N ARG A 22 1.10 -12.65 11.29
CA ARG A 22 0.11 -13.73 11.52
C ARG A 22 0.02 -14.11 13.00
N LEU A 23 1.13 -14.08 13.72
CA LEU A 23 1.19 -14.35 15.16
C LEU A 23 0.69 -13.16 16.00
N LEU A 24 1.03 -11.92 15.64
CA LEU A 24 0.70 -10.71 16.40
C LEU A 24 -0.73 -10.20 16.15
N LEU A 25 -1.24 -10.33 14.92
CA LEU A 25 -2.54 -9.77 14.53
C LEU A 25 -3.69 -10.50 15.22
N ARG A 26 -3.61 -11.83 15.38
CA ARG A 26 -4.65 -12.63 16.04
C ARG A 26 -4.98 -12.17 17.47
N PRO A 27 -4.00 -12.08 18.40
CA PRO A 27 -4.28 -11.63 19.76
C PRO A 27 -4.62 -10.13 19.81
N LEU A 28 -3.95 -9.30 19.01
CA LEU A 28 -4.20 -7.86 18.96
C LEU A 28 -5.65 -7.56 18.60
N TYR A 29 -6.13 -8.11 17.48
CA TYR A 29 -7.50 -7.90 17.03
C TYR A 29 -8.55 -8.54 17.93
N ARG A 30 -8.23 -9.64 18.61
CA ARG A 30 -9.14 -10.24 19.61
C ARG A 30 -9.37 -9.31 20.80
N VAL A 31 -8.32 -8.67 21.31
CA VAL A 31 -8.43 -7.70 22.42
C VAL A 31 -9.22 -6.47 21.98
N ILE A 32 -8.94 -5.95 20.78
CA ILE A 32 -9.62 -4.76 20.27
C ILE A 32 -11.08 -5.05 19.93
N ALA A 33 -11.40 -6.20 19.33
CA ALA A 33 -12.77 -6.61 19.05
C ALA A 33 -13.61 -6.72 20.34
N GLY A 34 -12.98 -7.10 21.47
CA GLY A 34 -13.64 -7.11 22.78
C GLY A 34 -14.02 -5.72 23.33
N THR A 35 -13.44 -4.64 22.80
CA THR A 35 -13.76 -3.26 23.22
C THR A 35 -14.99 -2.67 22.52
N GLY A 36 -15.41 -3.23 21.38
CA GLY A 36 -16.55 -2.75 20.60
C GLY A 36 -16.38 -1.35 19.97
N ASN A 37 -15.20 -0.72 20.06
CA ASN A 37 -14.96 0.62 19.54
C ASN A 37 -14.35 0.59 18.13
N ALA A 38 -15.10 1.08 17.14
CA ALA A 38 -14.69 1.15 15.74
C ALA A 38 -13.49 2.07 15.51
N GLU A 39 -13.35 3.17 16.27
CA GLU A 39 -12.21 4.09 16.13
C GLU A 39 -10.90 3.40 16.52
N LEU A 40 -10.94 2.60 17.58
CA LEU A 40 -9.79 1.83 18.05
C LEU A 40 -9.39 0.74 17.03
N PHE A 41 -10.38 0.17 16.38
CA PHE A 41 -10.21 -0.83 15.32
C PHE A 41 -9.55 -0.23 14.07
N ILE A 42 -10.00 0.96 13.64
CA ILE A 42 -9.36 1.72 12.56
C ILE A 42 -7.92 2.07 12.92
N ALA A 43 -7.70 2.61 14.11
CA ALA A 43 -6.38 3.03 14.58
C ALA A 43 -5.39 1.85 14.60
N ALA A 44 -5.82 0.70 15.12
CA ALA A 44 -4.99 -0.51 15.13
C ALA A 44 -4.70 -1.03 13.72
N THR A 45 -5.68 -0.97 12.82
CA THR A 45 -5.48 -1.35 11.42
C THR A 45 -4.46 -0.44 10.74
N LEU A 46 -4.58 0.87 10.93
CA LEU A 46 -3.59 1.82 10.42
C LEU A 46 -2.21 1.59 11.04
N LEU A 47 -2.14 1.34 12.33
CA LEU A 47 -0.88 1.03 13.03
C LEU A 47 -0.21 -0.21 12.44
N VAL A 48 -0.97 -1.26 12.13
CA VAL A 48 -0.47 -2.46 11.46
C VAL A 48 0.03 -2.15 10.05
N VAL A 49 -0.74 -1.40 9.26
CA VAL A 49 -0.36 -1.02 7.89
C VAL A 49 0.92 -0.17 7.90
N LEU A 50 1.02 0.81 8.79
CA LEU A 50 2.19 1.66 8.93
C LEU A 50 3.39 0.91 9.52
N GLY A 51 3.18 0.07 10.52
CA GLY A 51 4.23 -0.73 11.16
C GLY A 51 4.85 -1.76 10.21
N THR A 52 4.02 -2.41 9.38
CA THR A 52 4.50 -3.32 8.34
C THR A 52 5.20 -2.58 7.20
N ALA A 53 4.67 -1.44 6.75
CA ALA A 53 5.34 -0.56 5.77
C ALA A 53 6.72 -0.11 6.27
N TRP A 54 6.79 0.36 7.52
CA TRP A 54 8.04 0.73 8.17
C TRP A 54 9.00 -0.47 8.31
N GLY A 55 8.50 -1.63 8.73
CA GLY A 55 9.29 -2.85 8.82
C GLY A 55 9.91 -3.26 7.47
N THR A 56 9.16 -3.14 6.37
CA THR A 56 9.72 -3.39 5.03
C THR A 56 10.74 -2.33 4.60
N ALA A 57 10.56 -1.07 5.01
CA ALA A 57 11.52 0.00 4.72
C ALA A 57 12.88 -0.26 5.39
N LEU A 58 12.88 -0.76 6.63
CA LEU A 58 14.10 -1.16 7.35
C LEU A 58 14.86 -2.28 6.64
N ALA A 59 14.15 -3.14 5.92
CA ALA A 59 14.73 -4.20 5.10
C ALA A 59 15.17 -3.71 3.70
N GLY A 60 15.03 -2.41 3.40
CA GLY A 60 15.39 -1.81 2.12
C GLY A 60 14.36 -2.03 1.00
N LEU A 61 13.13 -2.47 1.35
CA LEU A 61 12.06 -2.68 0.38
C LEU A 61 11.12 -1.46 0.31
N PRO A 62 10.36 -1.29 -0.80
CA PRO A 62 9.40 -0.21 -0.92
C PRO A 62 8.32 -0.29 0.17
N MET A 63 8.00 0.83 0.82
CA MET A 63 6.93 0.90 1.84
C MET A 63 5.57 0.43 1.30
N ALA A 64 5.30 0.64 0.01
CA ALA A 64 4.09 0.17 -0.65
C ALA A 64 3.95 -1.36 -0.59
N LEU A 65 5.07 -2.09 -0.64
CA LEU A 65 5.07 -3.56 -0.49
C LEU A 65 4.66 -3.96 0.93
N GLY A 66 5.18 -3.30 1.96
CA GLY A 66 4.79 -3.58 3.35
C GLY A 66 3.33 -3.27 3.64
N ALA A 67 2.82 -2.15 3.14
CA ALA A 67 1.39 -1.82 3.25
C ALA A 67 0.50 -2.87 2.54
N PHE A 68 0.93 -3.36 1.36
CA PHE A 68 0.25 -4.45 0.66
C PHE A 68 0.28 -5.77 1.43
N LEU A 69 1.43 -6.13 2.02
CA LEU A 69 1.54 -7.32 2.89
C LEU A 69 0.61 -7.22 4.09
N ALA A 70 0.54 -6.06 4.75
CA ALA A 70 -0.41 -5.82 5.83
C ALA A 70 -1.85 -6.17 5.40
N GLY A 71 -2.26 -5.68 4.22
CA GLY A 71 -3.54 -6.00 3.62
C GLY A 71 -3.75 -7.50 3.37
N LEU A 72 -2.75 -8.19 2.81
CA LEU A 72 -2.79 -9.65 2.62
C LEU A 72 -2.95 -10.41 3.94
N MET A 73 -2.29 -9.94 5.00
CA MET A 73 -2.34 -10.56 6.32
C MET A 73 -3.70 -10.34 6.99
N LEU A 74 -4.25 -9.12 6.88
CA LEU A 74 -5.57 -8.74 7.39
C LEU A 74 -6.69 -9.46 6.65
N ALA A 75 -6.56 -9.66 5.34
CA ALA A 75 -7.53 -10.36 4.50
C ALA A 75 -7.72 -11.84 4.91
N GLY A 76 -6.70 -12.45 5.53
CA GLY A 76 -6.75 -13.81 6.07
C GLY A 76 -7.37 -13.94 7.47
N THR A 77 -7.82 -12.84 8.08
CA THR A 77 -8.44 -12.84 9.43
C THR A 77 -9.97 -12.92 9.36
N GLU A 78 -10.60 -13.39 10.44
CA GLU A 78 -12.08 -13.45 10.57
C GLU A 78 -12.73 -12.06 10.51
N TYR A 79 -11.97 -11.02 10.82
CA TYR A 79 -12.43 -9.63 10.85
C TYR A 79 -12.28 -8.89 9.51
N ARG A 80 -11.87 -9.57 8.43
CA ARG A 80 -11.58 -8.93 7.12
C ARG A 80 -12.67 -7.98 6.63
N HIS A 81 -13.94 -8.32 6.83
CA HIS A 81 -15.07 -7.55 6.33
C HIS A 81 -15.28 -6.25 7.12
N GLN A 82 -15.09 -6.33 8.45
CA GLN A 82 -15.13 -5.18 9.33
C GLN A 82 -13.94 -4.26 9.07
N ILE A 83 -12.74 -4.83 8.94
CA ILE A 83 -11.51 -4.10 8.55
C ILE A 83 -11.72 -3.35 7.23
N GLU A 84 -12.33 -3.98 6.24
CA GLU A 84 -12.59 -3.36 4.94
C GLU A 84 -13.57 -2.19 5.04
N ALA A 85 -14.68 -2.36 5.77
CA ALA A 85 -15.66 -1.29 5.97
C ALA A 85 -15.04 -0.08 6.68
N ASP A 86 -14.26 -0.34 7.72
CA ASP A 86 -13.69 0.67 8.60
C ASP A 86 -12.51 1.42 7.94
N ILE A 87 -11.74 0.78 7.06
CA ILE A 87 -10.59 1.42 6.39
C ILE A 87 -10.95 2.22 5.13
N ARG A 88 -12.10 1.93 4.49
CA ARG A 88 -12.60 2.66 3.31
C ARG A 88 -12.56 4.19 3.47
N PRO A 89 -13.08 4.79 4.56
CA PRO A 89 -13.02 6.24 4.74
C PRO A 89 -11.58 6.77 4.83
N VAL A 90 -10.70 6.09 5.57
CA VAL A 90 -9.29 6.51 5.72
C VAL A 90 -8.55 6.44 4.39
N ARG A 91 -8.78 5.38 3.60
CA ARG A 91 -8.23 5.27 2.24
C ARG A 91 -8.65 6.46 1.38
N GLY A 92 -9.91 6.88 1.46
CA GLY A 92 -10.41 8.04 0.74
C GLY A 92 -9.66 9.33 1.11
N VAL A 93 -9.48 9.57 2.42
CA VAL A 93 -8.75 10.74 2.93
C VAL A 93 -7.27 10.71 2.52
N LEU A 94 -6.59 9.56 2.66
CA LEU A 94 -5.18 9.41 2.27
C LEU A 94 -4.97 9.60 0.77
N LEU A 95 -5.91 9.11 -0.05
CA LEU A 95 -5.88 9.28 -1.50
C LEU A 95 -6.10 10.74 -1.88
N GLY A 96 -7.02 11.44 -1.21
CA GLY A 96 -7.18 12.89 -1.34
C GLY A 96 -5.89 13.65 -0.98
N LEU A 97 -5.27 13.32 0.15
CA LEU A 97 -4.01 13.93 0.60
C LEU A 97 -2.85 13.68 -0.39
N PHE A 98 -2.77 12.46 -0.93
CA PHE A 98 -1.79 12.10 -1.95
C PHE A 98 -1.95 12.93 -3.22
N PHE A 99 -3.18 13.07 -3.72
CA PHE A 99 -3.45 13.88 -4.90
C PHE A 99 -3.22 15.37 -4.66
N ILE A 100 -3.55 15.89 -3.48
CA ILE A 100 -3.24 17.28 -3.12
C ILE A 100 -1.71 17.49 -3.12
N SER A 101 -0.96 16.58 -2.48
CA SER A 101 0.49 16.69 -2.39
C SER A 101 1.17 16.63 -3.77
N ILE A 102 0.78 15.68 -4.63
CA ILE A 102 1.28 15.60 -6.01
C ILE A 102 0.83 16.80 -6.82
N GLY A 103 -0.41 17.27 -6.65
CA GLY A 103 -0.93 18.45 -7.34
C GLY A 103 -0.13 19.72 -7.01
N MET A 104 0.27 19.90 -5.74
CA MET A 104 1.10 21.04 -5.32
C MET A 104 2.53 20.99 -5.86
N LEU A 105 3.05 19.80 -6.19
CA LEU A 105 4.37 19.64 -6.82
C LEU A 105 4.35 20.07 -8.31
N VAL A 106 3.18 20.28 -8.91
CA VAL A 106 3.05 20.67 -10.31
C VAL A 106 3.17 22.19 -10.46
N ASP A 107 4.25 22.61 -11.14
CA ASP A 107 4.44 24.01 -11.53
C ASP A 107 3.73 24.30 -12.87
N VAL A 108 2.66 25.10 -12.81
CA VAL A 108 1.85 25.47 -13.97
C VAL A 108 2.67 26.23 -15.02
N GLY A 109 3.68 27.01 -14.60
CA GLY A 109 4.55 27.76 -15.50
C GLY A 109 5.41 26.87 -16.39
N VAL A 110 5.81 25.69 -15.90
CA VAL A 110 6.58 24.69 -16.66
C VAL A 110 5.66 23.77 -17.47
N VAL A 111 4.45 23.49 -16.98
CA VAL A 111 3.49 22.59 -17.64
C VAL A 111 2.88 23.20 -18.90
N LEU A 112 2.52 24.49 -18.88
CA LEU A 112 1.88 25.18 -20.01
C LEU A 112 2.63 25.03 -21.35
N PRO A 113 3.95 25.31 -21.43
CA PRO A 113 4.69 25.15 -22.68
C PRO A 113 4.90 23.68 -23.08
N LEU A 114 4.96 22.75 -22.11
CA LEU A 114 5.17 21.32 -22.35
C LEU A 114 3.85 20.54 -22.49
N LEU A 115 2.70 21.22 -22.44
CA LEU A 115 1.39 20.58 -22.35
C LEU A 115 1.13 19.59 -23.48
N HIS A 116 1.57 19.94 -24.70
CA HIS A 116 1.45 19.06 -25.86
C HIS A 116 2.28 17.78 -25.72
N TRP A 117 3.50 17.86 -25.16
CA TRP A 117 4.35 16.70 -24.91
C TRP A 117 3.79 15.83 -23.78
N ILE A 118 3.30 16.45 -22.70
CA ILE A 118 2.66 15.75 -21.58
C ILE A 118 1.45 14.97 -22.07
N LEU A 119 0.59 15.60 -22.89
CA LEU A 119 -0.59 14.94 -23.45
C LEU A 119 -0.21 13.78 -24.37
N LEU A 120 0.78 13.97 -25.25
CA LEU A 120 1.24 12.93 -26.17
C LEU A 120 1.81 11.73 -25.42
N VAL A 121 2.66 11.94 -24.41
CA VAL A 121 3.23 10.87 -23.58
C VAL A 121 2.13 10.17 -22.77
N ALA A 122 1.18 10.91 -22.21
CA ALA A 122 0.06 10.32 -21.46
C ALA A 122 -0.80 9.41 -22.35
N VAL A 123 -1.19 9.88 -23.54
CA VAL A 123 -1.96 9.09 -24.50
C VAL A 123 -1.18 7.88 -24.98
N ALA A 124 0.10 8.04 -25.32
CA ALA A 124 0.96 6.95 -25.74
C ALA A 124 1.08 5.87 -24.65
N LEU A 125 1.26 6.27 -23.39
CA LEU A 125 1.37 5.35 -22.26
C LEU A 125 0.06 4.58 -22.01
N ILE A 126 -1.10 5.26 -22.11
CA ILE A 126 -2.42 4.61 -22.02
C ILE A 126 -2.61 3.63 -23.18
N ALA A 127 -2.26 4.02 -24.40
CA ALA A 127 -2.38 3.17 -25.58
C ALA A 127 -1.50 1.92 -25.47
N VAL A 128 -0.24 2.07 -25.06
CA VAL A 128 0.67 0.93 -24.82
C VAL A 128 0.10 0.00 -23.75
N LYS A 129 -0.37 0.54 -22.63
CA LYS A 129 -0.97 -0.26 -21.56
C LYS A 129 -2.22 -1.01 -22.03
N ALA A 130 -3.07 -0.37 -22.84
CA ALA A 130 -4.26 -1.00 -23.41
C ALA A 130 -3.92 -2.10 -24.42
N LEU A 131 -2.94 -1.86 -25.30
CA LEU A 131 -2.52 -2.82 -26.33
C LEU A 131 -1.86 -4.07 -25.72
N LEU A 132 -1.08 -3.89 -24.65
CA LEU A 132 -0.54 -5.01 -23.87
C LEU A 132 -1.65 -5.84 -23.22
N ILE A 133 -2.68 -5.20 -22.67
CA ILE A 133 -3.81 -5.92 -22.05
C ILE A 133 -4.59 -6.68 -23.13
N LEU A 134 -4.90 -6.05 -24.27
CA LEU A 134 -5.61 -6.69 -25.38
C LEU A 134 -4.80 -7.78 -26.09
N GLY A 135 -3.47 -7.71 -26.05
CA GLY A 135 -2.60 -8.73 -26.64
C GLY A 135 -2.29 -9.91 -25.72
N LEU A 136 -2.47 -9.76 -24.39
CA LEU A 136 -2.24 -10.81 -23.39
C LEU A 136 -3.53 -11.54 -22.98
N CYS A 137 -4.70 -10.88 -23.14
CA CYS A 137 -6.03 -11.48 -23.01
C CYS A 137 -6.45 -12.17 -24.31
#